data_AF-A0AAV0KZF8-F1
#
_entry.id   AF-A0AAV0KZF8-F1
#
_cell.length_a   1.000
_cell.length_b   1.000
_cell.length_c   1.000
_cell.angle_alpha   90.00
_cell.angle_beta   90.00
_cell.angle_gamma   90.00
#
_symmetry.space_group_name_H-M   'P 1'
#
loop_
_entity.id
_entity.type
_entity.pdbx_description
1 polymer ?
#
loop_
_entity_poly.entity_id
_entity_poly.type
_entity_poly.pdbx_seq_one_letter_code
_entity_poly.pdbx_strand_id
1 'polypeptide(L)'
;QGAVDTQKIETRIKVVNPDDPEPSINLYVENQADHAMRLVTEMMVLCGEVIATFGSPNNIPLPYRGQPQSNIDVSAFAHLPEGPVRTAAITKILRAAEIDFRKPIRHGILGLPGYVQFTSPIRRYLDLLAHYQVSVFLHFT
;
A
#
# COMPACT_ATOMS: atom_id res chain seq x y z
N GLN A 1 6.76 -5.26 15.77
CA GLN A 1 6.29 -5.11 14.38
C GLN A 1 7.30 -5.78 13.45
N GLY A 2 6.86 -6.37 12.33
CA GLY A 2 7.67 -7.21 11.43
C GLY A 2 7.50 -6.80 9.97
N ALA A 3 7.55 -5.49 9.73
CA ALA A 3 7.44 -4.93 8.39
C ALA A 3 8.67 -5.29 7.53
N VAL A 4 8.47 -5.41 6.23
CA VAL A 4 9.53 -5.77 5.27
C VAL A 4 9.54 -4.77 4.13
N ASP A 5 10.68 -4.10 3.93
CA ASP A 5 10.88 -3.21 2.80
C ASP A 5 11.08 -4.03 1.52
N THR A 6 10.24 -3.78 0.52
CA THR A 6 10.32 -4.40 -0.80
C THR A 6 10.59 -3.32 -1.83
N GLN A 7 11.81 -2.81 -1.86
CA GLN A 7 12.22 -1.77 -2.82
C GLN A 7 12.10 -2.29 -4.25
N LYS A 8 11.22 -1.66 -5.03
CA LYS A 8 11.03 -1.95 -6.45
C LYS A 8 11.50 -0.74 -7.26
N ILE A 9 12.13 -1.02 -8.40
CA ILE A 9 12.43 0.01 -9.39
C ILE A 9 11.10 0.43 -10.04
N GLU A 10 10.63 1.63 -9.74
CA GLU A 10 9.46 2.21 -10.39
C GLU A 10 9.88 3.05 -11.59
N THR A 11 9.25 2.76 -12.73
CA THR A 11 9.47 3.46 -13.98
C THR A 11 8.31 4.41 -14.26
N ARG A 12 8.65 5.64 -14.64
CA ARG A 12 7.69 6.61 -15.14
C ARG A 12 7.79 6.67 -16.66
N ILE A 13 6.67 6.35 -17.30
CA ILE A 13 6.53 6.34 -18.75
C ILE A 13 5.75 7.59 -19.15
N LYS A 14 6.33 8.44 -20.00
CA LYS A 14 5.65 9.61 -20.56
C LYS A 14 5.67 9.52 -22.08
N VAL A 15 4.49 9.46 -22.68
CA VAL A 15 4.32 9.55 -24.13
C VAL A 15 4.21 11.02 -24.50
N VAL A 16 5.01 11.45 -25.48
CA VAL A 16 5.01 12.81 -26.03
C VAL A 16 4.55 12.72 -27.47
N ASN A 17 3.59 13.59 -27.83
CA ASN A 17 2.85 13.60 -29.09
C ASN A 17 2.16 12.26 -29.38
N PRO A 18 1.11 11.90 -28.61
CA PRO A 18 0.45 10.61 -28.75
C PRO A 18 -0.27 10.40 -30.09
N ASP A 19 -0.59 11.49 -30.79
CA ASP A 19 -1.32 11.46 -32.06
C ASP A 19 -0.40 11.29 -33.29
N ASP A 20 0.93 11.32 -33.10
CA ASP A 20 1.90 11.12 -34.17
C ASP A 20 1.97 9.62 -34.55
N PRO A 21 2.21 9.28 -35.84
CA PRO A 21 2.38 7.90 -36.28
C PRO A 21 3.57 7.20 -35.62
N GLU A 22 4.56 7.96 -35.14
CA GLU A 22 5.68 7.49 -34.33
C GLU A 22 5.79 8.34 -33.06
N PRO A 23 5.03 8.01 -31.99
CA PRO A 23 5.05 8.79 -30.77
C PRO A 23 6.35 8.58 -30.00
N SER A 24 6.87 9.66 -29.40
CA SER A 24 8.10 9.58 -28.62
C SER A 24 7.83 9.15 -27.18
N ILE A 25 8.61 8.19 -26.69
CA ILE A 25 8.44 7.62 -25.35
C ILE A 25 9.63 8.00 -24.48
N ASN A 26 9.38 8.75 -23.42
CA ASN A 26 10.37 9.08 -22.40
C ASN A 26 10.21 8.15 -21.20
N LEU A 27 11.31 7.52 -20.81
CA LEU A 27 11.40 6.61 -19.66
C LEU A 27 12.30 7.24 -18.59
N TYR A 28 11.77 7.35 -17.38
CA TYR A 28 12.52 7.82 -16.21
C TYR A 28 12.43 6.78 -15.10
N VAL A 29 13.49 6.67 -14.30
CA VAL A 29 13.47 5.88 -13.06
C VAL A 29 13.29 6.86 -11.91
N GLU A 30 12.23 6.69 -11.12
CA GLU A 30 12.02 7.52 -9.94
C GLU A 30 12.86 6.99 -8.77
N ASN A 31 13.59 7.89 -8.10
CA ASN A 31 14.35 7.54 -6.91
C ASN A 31 13.43 7.50 -5.68
N GLN A 32 12.83 6.34 -5.43
CA GLN A 32 11.97 6.14 -4.25
C GLN A 32 12.70 6.22 -2.90
N ALA A 33 14.04 6.20 -2.90
CA ALA A 33 14.83 6.40 -1.70
C ALA A 33 14.93 7.89 -1.29
N ASP A 34 14.41 8.81 -2.10
CA ASP A 34 14.34 10.23 -1.76
C ASP A 34 13.61 10.46 -0.43
N HIS A 35 14.17 11.33 0.41
CA HIS A 35 13.70 11.52 1.78
C HIS A 35 12.27 12.06 1.81
N ALA A 36 11.89 12.93 0.86
CA ALA A 36 10.54 13.45 0.79
C ALA A 36 9.54 12.37 0.36
N MET A 37 9.90 11.52 -0.61
CA MET A 37 9.05 10.39 -1.03
C MET A 37 8.83 9.39 0.11
N ARG A 38 9.88 9.05 0.85
CA ARG A 38 9.79 8.16 2.01
C ARG A 38 8.90 8.76 3.10
N LEU A 39 9.11 10.04 3.45
CA LEU A 39 8.30 10.73 4.45
C LEU A 39 6.81 10.70 4.07
N VAL A 40 6.48 11.08 2.84
CA VAL A 40 5.10 11.08 2.35
C VAL A 40 4.52 9.67 2.42
N THR A 41 5.26 8.65 1.98
CA THR A 41 4.81 7.25 2.00
C THR A 41 4.47 6.79 3.42
N GLU A 42 5.35 7.04 4.39
CA GLU A 42 5.11 6.68 5.79
C GLU A 42 3.90 7.43 6.37
N MET A 43 3.71 8.71 6.04
CA MET A 43 2.52 9.46 6.46
C MET A 43 1.23 8.88 5.87
N MET A 44 1.26 8.38 4.62
CA MET A 44 0.10 7.72 4.03
C MET A 44 -0.21 6.38 4.69
N VAL A 45 0.83 5.61 5.06
CA VAL A 45 0.70 4.34 5.80
C VAL A 45 0.12 4.60 7.20
N LEU A 46 0.67 5.58 7.92
CA LEU A 46 0.19 6.01 9.24
C LEU A 46 -1.28 6.44 9.19
N CYS A 47 -1.67 7.26 8.21
CA CYS A 47 -3.07 7.65 8.03
C CYS A 47 -3.98 6.42 7.90
N GLY A 48 -3.57 5.43 7.11
CA GLY A 48 -4.37 4.22 6.94
C GLY A 48 -4.44 3.33 8.19
N GLU A 49 -3.39 3.30 9.01
CA GLU A 49 -3.42 2.65 10.33
C GLU A 49 -4.35 3.39 11.30
N VAL A 50 -4.29 4.72 11.32
CA VAL A 50 -5.17 5.55 12.17
C VAL A 50 -6.63 5.33 11.80
N ILE A 51 -6.97 5.31 10.51
CA ILE A 51 -8.35 5.07 10.06
C ILE A 51 -8.81 3.65 10.42
N ALA A 52 -7.94 2.64 10.32
CA ALA A 52 -8.28 1.29 10.74
C ALA A 52 -8.52 1.19 12.26
N THR A 53 -7.64 1.83 13.04
CA THR A 53 -7.70 1.92 14.50
C THR A 53 -8.89 2.74 14.98
N PHE A 54 -9.33 3.72 14.21
CA PHE A 54 -10.55 4.49 14.47
C PHE A 54 -11.80 3.68 14.10
N GLY A 55 -11.84 3.06 12.92
CA GLY A 55 -13.03 2.35 12.46
C GLY A 55 -13.36 1.10 13.25
N SER A 56 -12.34 0.33 13.67
CA SER A 56 -12.54 -0.96 14.34
C SER A 56 -13.31 -0.86 15.66
N PRO A 57 -12.92 -0.03 16.65
CA PRO A 57 -13.65 0.07 17.92
C PRO A 57 -15.03 0.74 17.75
N ASN A 58 -15.18 1.59 16.73
CA ASN A 58 -16.45 2.27 16.42
C ASN A 58 -17.38 1.42 15.53
N ASN A 59 -16.99 0.18 15.19
CA ASN A 59 -17.74 -0.72 14.31
C ASN A 59 -18.12 -0.10 12.96
N ILE A 60 -17.28 0.78 12.42
CA ILE A 60 -17.49 1.40 11.12
C ILE A 60 -17.12 0.39 10.03
N PRO A 61 -18.03 0.07 9.10
CA PRO A 61 -17.69 -0.78 7.97
C PRO A 61 -16.75 -0.06 7.01
N LEU A 62 -15.46 -0.41 7.03
CA LEU A 62 -14.41 0.18 6.19
C LEU A 62 -13.74 -0.89 5.35
N PRO A 63 -13.17 -0.57 4.18
CA PRO A 63 -12.43 -1.55 3.37
C PRO A 63 -11.09 -1.89 4.04
N TYR A 64 -11.11 -2.70 5.11
CA TYR A 64 -9.92 -3.13 5.82
C TYR A 64 -9.11 -4.06 4.93
N ARG A 65 -7.97 -3.55 4.47
CA ARG A 65 -7.06 -4.24 3.56
C ARG A 65 -5.95 -4.90 4.35
N GLY A 66 -5.86 -6.21 4.27
CA GLY A 66 -4.78 -6.98 4.85
C GLY A 66 -4.00 -7.78 3.83
N GLN A 67 -2.96 -8.42 4.33
CA GLN A 67 -2.16 -9.37 3.59
C GLN A 67 -1.69 -10.41 4.58
N PRO A 68 -2.31 -11.61 4.60
CA PRO A 68 -1.93 -12.66 5.54
C PRO A 68 -0.44 -12.99 5.39
N GLN A 69 0.23 -13.22 6.52
CA GLN A 69 1.64 -13.61 6.51
C GLN A 69 1.81 -14.92 5.72
N SER A 70 2.89 -15.01 4.95
CA SER A 70 3.31 -16.27 4.34
C SER A 70 3.76 -17.26 5.40
N ASN A 71 3.63 -18.55 5.13
CA ASN A 71 4.20 -19.59 5.99
C ASN A 71 5.74 -19.66 5.87
N ILE A 72 6.30 -19.03 4.84
CA ILE A 72 7.75 -18.93 4.62
C ILE A 72 8.21 -17.62 5.27
N ASP A 73 9.17 -17.73 6.19
CA ASP A 73 9.78 -16.57 6.82
C ASP A 73 10.72 -15.85 5.84
N VAL A 74 10.75 -14.53 5.90
CA VAL A 74 11.59 -13.65 5.09
C VAL A 74 13.08 -13.92 5.36
N SER A 75 13.40 -14.37 6.58
CA SER A 75 14.75 -14.80 6.98
C SER A 75 15.32 -15.92 6.10
N ALA A 76 14.47 -16.73 5.45
CA ALA A 76 14.90 -17.76 4.49
C ALA A 76 15.71 -17.17 3.32
N PHE A 77 15.54 -15.89 3.02
CA PHE A 77 16.21 -15.19 1.92
C PHE A 77 17.40 -14.32 2.37
N ALA A 78 17.81 -14.38 3.64
CA ALA A 78 18.93 -13.59 4.16
C ALA A 78 20.27 -13.88 3.44
N HIS A 79 20.40 -15.09 2.89
CA HIS A 79 21.57 -15.52 2.10
C HIS A 79 21.68 -14.79 0.74
N LEU A 80 20.59 -14.22 0.22
CA LEU A 80 20.62 -13.43 -1.01
C LEU A 80 21.14 -12.02 -0.69
N PRO A 81 21.92 -11.37 -1.56
CA PRO A 81 22.35 -9.98 -1.34
C PRO A 81 21.15 -9.01 -1.33
N GLU A 82 21.29 -7.89 -0.63
CA GLU A 82 20.29 -6.81 -0.68
C GLU A 82 20.09 -6.29 -2.10
N GLY A 83 18.86 -5.85 -2.39
CA GLY A 83 18.47 -5.33 -3.70
C GLY A 83 17.47 -6.22 -4.46
N PRO A 84 17.36 -6.04 -5.78
CA PRO A 84 16.23 -6.56 -6.56
C PRO A 84 16.03 -8.07 -6.48
N VAL A 85 17.12 -8.84 -6.34
CA VAL A 85 17.06 -10.31 -6.26
C VAL A 85 16.36 -10.76 -4.98
N ARG A 86 16.77 -10.23 -3.82
CA ARG A 86 16.14 -10.54 -2.54
C ARG A 86 14.71 -10.02 -2.51
N THR A 87 14.45 -8.80 -2.99
CA THR A 87 13.08 -8.25 -3.08
C THR A 87 12.16 -9.12 -3.93
N ALA A 88 12.63 -9.61 -5.09
CA ALA A 88 11.84 -10.46 -5.97
C ALA A 88 11.53 -11.83 -5.31
N ALA A 89 12.49 -12.41 -4.59
CA ALA A 89 12.29 -13.65 -3.86
C ALA A 89 11.24 -13.49 -2.73
N ILE A 90 11.33 -12.40 -1.96
CA ILE A 90 10.34 -12.06 -0.93
C ILE A 90 8.96 -11.83 -1.56
N THR A 91 8.88 -11.07 -2.64
CA THR A 91 7.59 -10.74 -3.30
C THR A 91 6.86 -12.00 -3.77
N LYS A 92 7.59 -13.00 -4.25
CA LYS A 92 7.02 -14.28 -4.73
C LYS A 92 6.31 -15.09 -3.65
N ILE A 93 6.70 -14.94 -2.38
CA ILE A 93 6.07 -15.68 -1.28
C ILE A 93 4.91 -14.92 -0.64
N LEU A 94 4.64 -13.69 -1.07
CA LEU A 94 3.56 -12.88 -0.53
C LEU A 94 2.21 -13.43 -0.95
N ARG A 95 1.29 -13.51 0.02
CA ARG A 95 -0.11 -13.86 -0.26
C ARG A 95 -0.82 -12.67 -0.90
N ALA A 96 -1.89 -12.97 -1.63
CA ALA A 96 -2.76 -11.94 -2.17
C ALA A 96 -3.28 -11.02 -1.06
N ALA A 97 -3.47 -9.74 -1.38
CA ALA A 97 -4.15 -8.83 -0.47
C ALA A 97 -5.63 -9.21 -0.39
N GLU A 98 -6.18 -9.12 0.81
CA GLU A 98 -7.58 -9.41 1.12
C GLU A 98 -8.26 -8.15 1.66
N ILE A 99 -9.58 -8.05 1.48
CA ILE A 99 -10.39 -6.95 2.00
C ILE A 99 -11.58 -7.54 2.75
N ASP A 100 -11.77 -7.09 3.99
CA ASP A 100 -12.96 -7.37 4.80
C ASP A 100 -13.57 -6.04 5.23
N PHE A 101 -14.90 -5.95 5.19
CA PHE A 101 -15.61 -4.71 5.51
C PHE A 101 -16.06 -4.62 6.98
N ARG A 102 -15.92 -5.70 7.75
CA ARG A 102 -16.40 -5.81 9.13
C ARG A 102 -15.28 -5.81 10.14
N LYS A 103 -14.13 -6.36 9.79
CA LYS A 103 -13.00 -6.52 10.73
C LYS A 103 -11.67 -6.14 10.09
N PRO A 104 -10.76 -5.55 10.87
CA PRO A 104 -9.38 -5.38 10.45
C PRO A 104 -8.71 -6.72 10.10
N ILE A 105 -7.94 -6.72 9.02
CA ILE A 105 -7.06 -7.82 8.66
C ILE A 105 -5.61 -7.35 8.85
N ARG A 106 -4.79 -8.19 9.49
CA ARG A 106 -3.34 -7.93 9.63
C ARG A 106 -2.69 -7.75 8.26
N HIS A 107 -1.84 -6.76 8.14
CA HIS A 107 -1.03 -6.53 6.94
C HIS A 107 0.42 -6.99 7.20
N GLY A 108 0.77 -8.20 6.74
CA GLY A 108 2.07 -8.84 7.01
C GLY A 108 3.26 -7.98 6.60
N ILE A 109 3.28 -7.49 5.36
CA ILE A 109 4.36 -6.63 4.83
C ILE A 109 4.50 -5.29 5.55
N LEU A 110 3.39 -4.61 5.86
CA LEU A 110 3.42 -3.34 6.59
C LEU A 110 3.64 -3.55 8.10
N GLY A 111 3.52 -4.77 8.59
CA GLY A 111 3.63 -5.08 10.02
C GLY A 111 2.49 -4.52 10.88
N LEU A 112 1.36 -4.16 10.29
CA LEU A 112 0.24 -3.48 10.95
C LEU A 112 -0.89 -4.45 11.35
N PRO A 113 -1.58 -4.22 12.48
CA PRO A 113 -2.72 -5.04 12.90
C PRO A 113 -3.97 -4.80 12.03
N GLY A 114 -4.09 -3.62 11.42
CA GLY A 114 -5.17 -3.23 10.52
C GLY A 114 -4.77 -2.05 9.66
N TYR A 115 -5.32 -1.96 8.45
CA TYR A 115 -5.00 -0.90 7.50
C TYR A 115 -6.19 -0.60 6.58
N VAL A 116 -6.50 0.68 6.38
CA VAL A 116 -7.53 1.16 5.44
C VAL A 116 -6.91 2.20 4.54
N GLN A 117 -7.03 2.03 3.22
CA GLN A 117 -6.58 3.04 2.27
C GLN A 117 -7.55 4.23 2.29
N PHE A 118 -7.04 5.44 2.60
CA PHE A 118 -7.87 6.63 2.82
C PHE A 118 -7.31 7.92 2.17
N THR A 119 -6.14 7.85 1.53
CA THR A 119 -5.36 9.04 1.16
C THR A 119 -5.40 9.38 -0.34
N SER A 120 -6.21 8.67 -1.13
CA SER A 120 -6.30 8.87 -2.57
C SER A 120 -7.74 8.76 -3.13
N PRO A 121 -8.74 9.44 -2.53
CA PRO A 121 -10.16 9.31 -2.93
C PRO A 121 -10.45 9.76 -4.37
N ILE A 122 -9.64 10.69 -4.93
CA ILE A 122 -9.80 11.17 -6.31
C ILE A 122 -9.56 10.05 -7.34
N ARG A 123 -8.67 9.10 -7.03
CA ARG A 123 -8.20 8.06 -7.97
C ARG A 123 -8.49 6.62 -7.53
N ARG A 124 -8.99 6.41 -6.30
CA ARG A 124 -9.36 5.09 -5.77
C ARG A 124 -10.75 5.16 -5.15
N TYR A 125 -11.68 4.41 -5.75
CA TYR A 125 -13.06 4.35 -5.27
C TYR A 125 -13.19 3.84 -3.83
N LEU A 126 -12.36 2.87 -3.42
CA LEU A 126 -12.39 2.35 -2.05
C LEU A 126 -11.99 3.39 -1.00
N ASP A 127 -11.04 4.27 -1.32
CA ASP A 127 -10.71 5.41 -0.45
C ASP A 127 -11.90 6.37 -0.35
N LEU A 128 -12.57 6.67 -1.48
CA LEU A 128 -13.77 7.50 -1.48
C LEU A 128 -14.91 6.89 -0.66
N LEU A 129 -15.13 5.57 -0.78
CA LEU A 129 -16.11 4.86 0.03
C LEU A 129 -15.78 4.96 1.52
N ALA A 130 -14.51 4.79 1.90
CA ALA A 130 -14.07 4.96 3.27
C ALA A 130 -14.32 6.39 3.78
N HIS A 131 -14.07 7.42 2.95
CA HIS A 131 -14.39 8.82 3.27
C HIS A 131 -15.87 9.00 3.57
N TYR A 132 -16.77 8.42 2.77
CA TYR A 132 -18.21 8.51 3.03
C TYR A 132 -18.61 7.83 4.34
N GLN A 133 -18.07 6.63 4.63
CA GLN A 133 -18.38 5.91 5.87
C GLN A 133 -17.93 6.68 7.11
N VAL A 134 -16.70 7.21 7.09
CA VAL A 134 -16.17 8.04 8.19
C VAL A 134 -16.95 9.34 8.32
N SER A 135 -17.25 10.01 7.21
CA SER A 135 -18.02 11.26 7.23
C SER A 135 -19.42 11.06 7.80
N VAL A 136 -20.15 10.03 7.36
CA VAL A 136 -21.49 9.72 7.89
C VAL A 136 -21.41 9.44 9.39
N PHE A 137 -20.44 8.63 9.83
CA PHE A 137 -20.26 8.38 11.26
C PHE A 137 -20.09 9.68 12.05
N LEU A 138 -19.19 10.58 11.62
CA LEU A 138 -18.91 11.85 12.31
C LEU A 138 -20.09 12.84 12.33
N HIS A 139 -21.04 12.74 11.39
CA HIS A 139 -22.21 13.64 11.35
C HIS A 139 -23.43 13.07 12.08
N PHE A 140 -23.50 11.76 12.30
CA PHE A 140 -24.70 11.07 12.79
C PHE A 140 -24.46 10.23 14.07
N THR A 141 -23.32 10.40 14.74
CA THR A 141 -23.06 9.93 16.12
C THR A 141 -22.76 11.09 17.04
#